data_AF-A0A0G0WKQ0-F1
#
_entry.id   AF-A0A0G0WKQ0-F1
#
_cell.length_a   1.000
_cell.length_b   1.000
_cell.length_c   1.000
_cell.angle_alpha   90.00
_cell.angle_beta   90.00
_cell.angle_gamma   90.00
#
_symmetry.space_group_name_H-M   'P 1'
#
loop_
_entity.id
_entity.type
_entity.pdbx_description
1 polymer ?
#
loop_
_entity_poly.entity_id
_entity_poly.type
_entity_poly.pdbx_seq_one_letter_code
_entity_poly.pdbx_strand_id
1 'polypeptide(L)' 'KGTSEDVDLLIVGQIVLPELQVIIADEQAKREIEINYSFMDEAEFNFRVRRRDPFILRVLVQPKIMLIGSEENLLEGLVI' A
#
# COMPACT_ATOMS: atom_id res chain seq x y z
N LYS A 1 -11.82 15.18 3.07
CA LYS A 1 -12.01 14.55 1.74
C LYS A 1 -10.62 14.32 1.20
N GLY A 2 -10.15 13.06 1.19
CA GLY A 2 -8.89 12.71 0.52
C GLY A 2 -9.02 13.01 -0.97
N THR A 3 -7.96 13.47 -1.60
CA THR A 3 -7.92 13.56 -3.06
C THR A 3 -7.77 12.14 -3.60
N SER A 4 -8.09 11.90 -4.87
CA SER A 4 -7.90 10.57 -5.51
C SER A 4 -6.43 10.14 -5.61
N GLU A 5 -5.50 10.91 -5.03
CA GLU A 5 -4.08 10.61 -5.00
C GLU A 5 -3.64 9.95 -3.68
N ASP A 6 -4.49 9.96 -2.65
CA ASP A 6 -4.20 9.35 -1.36
C ASP A 6 -4.43 7.83 -1.45
N VAL A 7 -3.46 7.07 -0.93
CA VAL A 7 -3.54 5.60 -0.88
C VAL A 7 -4.07 5.19 0.48
N ASP A 8 -5.21 4.51 0.48
CA ASP A 8 -5.85 4.01 1.69
C ASP A 8 -5.23 2.69 2.15
N LEU A 9 -4.78 1.86 1.19
CA LEU A 9 -4.20 0.54 1.47
C LEU A 9 -3.07 0.22 0.50
N LEU A 10 -1.90 -0.10 1.04
CA LEU A 10 -0.79 -0.67 0.29
C LEU A 10 -0.56 -2.11 0.73
N ILE A 11 -0.52 -3.03 -0.23
CA ILE A 11 -0.16 -4.43 0.01
C ILE A 11 1.15 -4.73 -0.73
N VAL A 12 2.14 -5.24 -0.02
CA VAL A 12 3.43 -5.66 -0.59
C VAL A 12 3.61 -7.14 -0.34
N GLY A 13 3.80 -7.91 -1.41
CA GLY A 13 4.01 -9.36 -1.32
C GLY A 13 3.44 -10.14 -2.49
N GLN A 14 3.37 -11.46 -2.33
CA GLN A 14 2.71 -12.33 -3.30
C GLN A 14 1.19 -12.29 -3.10
N ILE A 15 0.47 -11.85 -4.13
CA ILE A 15 -0.97 -11.59 -4.05
C ILE A 15 -1.69 -12.30 -5.18
N VAL A 16 -2.79 -12.97 -4.82
CA VAL A 16 -3.76 -13.49 -5.80
C VAL A 16 -4.76 -12.37 -6.08
N LEU A 17 -4.56 -11.66 -7.20
CA LEU A 17 -5.33 -10.46 -7.52
C LEU A 17 -6.86 -10.65 -7.48
N PRO A 18 -7.44 -11.75 -8.01
CA PRO A 18 -8.88 -11.98 -7.91
C PRO A 18 -9.40 -12.04 -6.48
N GLU A 19 -8.64 -12.64 -5.56
CA GLU A 19 -9.03 -12.75 -4.14
C GLU A 19 -8.99 -11.37 -3.46
N LEU A 20 -7.95 -10.58 -3.71
CA LEU A 20 -7.85 -9.21 -3.21
C LEU A 20 -9.03 -8.36 -3.71
N GLN A 21 -9.37 -8.46 -5.00
CA GLN A 21 -10.49 -7.71 -5.58
C GLN A 21 -11.82 -8.04 -4.92
N VAL A 22 -12.08 -9.32 -4.62
CA VAL A 22 -13.31 -9.75 -3.92
C VAL A 22 -13.36 -9.17 -2.51
N ILE A 23 -12.24 -9.22 -1.78
CA ILE A 23 -12.15 -8.68 -0.41
C ILE A 23 -12.41 -7.16 -0.40
N ILE A 24 -11.77 -6.41 -1.31
CA ILE A 24 -11.97 -4.97 -1.40
C ILE A 24 -13.40 -4.63 -1.79
N ALA A 25 -13.98 -5.33 -2.77
CA ALA A 25 -15.36 -5.08 -3.21
C ALA A 25 -16.38 -5.30 -2.09
N ASP A 26 -16.23 -6.38 -1.32
CA ASP A 26 -17.08 -6.68 -0.16
C ASP A 26 -16.98 -5.58 0.91
N GLU A 27 -15.76 -5.09 1.20
CA GLU A 27 -15.58 -4.04 2.20
C GLU A 27 -16.11 -2.67 1.75
N GLN A 28 -15.92 -2.31 0.48
CA GLN A 28 -16.51 -1.09 -0.09
C GLN A 28 -18.04 -1.14 -0.04
N ALA A 29 -18.65 -2.29 -0.34
CA ALA A 29 -20.10 -2.47 -0.26
C ALA A 29 -20.62 -2.35 1.18
N LYS A 30 -19.88 -2.89 2.16
CA LYS A 30 -20.23 -2.80 3.59
C LYS A 30 -20.12 -1.38 4.15
N ARG A 31 -19.12 -0.61 3.71
CA ARG A 31 -18.85 0.74 4.23
C ARG A 31 -19.45 1.86 3.39
N GLU A 32 -19.93 1.55 2.19
CA GLU A 32 -20.42 2.51 1.20
C GLU A 32 -19.37 3.60 0.85
N ILE A 33 -18.09 3.24 0.88
CA ILE A 33 -16.95 4.14 0.63
C ILE A 33 -15.96 3.43 -0.30
N GLU A 34 -15.36 4.18 -1.24
CA GLU A 34 -14.28 3.69 -2.10
C GLU A 34 -12.98 3.49 -1.30
N ILE A 35 -12.22 2.46 -1.65
CA ILE A 35 -10.91 2.16 -1.07
C ILE A 35 -9.87 2.30 -2.20
N ASN A 36 -9.04 3.34 -2.14
CA ASN A 36 -7.91 3.52 -3.04
C ASN A 36 -6.77 2.62 -2.60
N TYR A 37 -6.68 1.41 -3.17
CA TYR A 37 -5.61 0.48 -2.84
C TYR A 37 -4.59 0.35 -3.96
N SER A 38 -3.37 -0.01 -3.58
CA SER A 38 -2.30 -0.39 -4.50
C SER A 38 -1.63 -1.66 -3.99
N PHE A 39 -1.14 -2.47 -4.92
CA PHE A 39 -0.43 -3.69 -4.59
C PHE A 39 0.77 -3.86 -5.50
N MET A 40 1.81 -4.51 -4.98
CA MET A 40 3.02 -4.86 -5.73
C MET A 40 3.77 -5.98 -5.03
N ASP A 41 4.68 -6.65 -5.74
CA ASP A 41 5.58 -7.59 -5.11
C ASP A 41 6.72 -6.89 -4.35
N GLU A 42 7.44 -7.65 -3.53
CA GLU A 42 8.55 -7.13 -2.73
C GLU A 42 9.71 -6.59 -3.59
N ALA A 43 9.94 -7.16 -4.78
CA ALA A 43 11.03 -6.72 -5.66
C ALA A 43 10.73 -5.35 -6.27
N GLU A 44 9.50 -5.14 -6.74
CA GLU A 44 9.00 -3.87 -7.24
C GLU A 44 9.00 -2.81 -6.13
N PHE A 45 8.50 -3.14 -4.94
CA PHE A 45 8.51 -2.21 -3.81
C PHE A 45 9.93 -1.75 -3.47
N ASN A 46 10.85 -2.69 -3.29
CA ASN A 46 12.26 -2.39 -2.99
C ASN A 46 12.93 -1.56 -4.08
N PHE A 47 12.64 -1.87 -5.35
CA PHE A 47 13.15 -1.09 -6.47
C PHE A 47 12.65 0.36 -6.44
N ARG A 48 11.35 0.57 -6.19
CA ARG A 48 10.75 1.91 -6.09
C ARG A 48 11.26 2.69 -4.89
N VAL A 49 11.45 2.05 -3.73
CA VAL A 49 12.10 2.65 -2.54
C VAL A 49 13.51 3.13 -2.88
N ARG A 50 14.35 2.26 -3.44
CA ARG A 50 15.74 2.59 -3.83
C ARG A 50 15.81 3.73 -4.85
N ARG A 51 14.84 3.79 -5.78
CA ARG A 51 14.75 4.85 -6.78
C ARG A 51 14.08 6.13 -6.29
N ARG A 52 13.63 6.17 -5.03
CA ARG A 52 12.91 7.32 -4.47
C ARG A 52 11.68 7.67 -5.32
N ASP A 53 10.95 6.64 -5.74
CA ASP A 53 9.71 6.79 -6.49
C ASP A 53 8.75 7.72 -5.73
N PRO A 54 8.24 8.81 -6.36
CA PRO A 54 7.44 9.81 -5.65
C PRO A 54 6.17 9.24 -4.99
N PHE A 55 5.54 8.26 -5.63
CA PHE A 55 4.36 7.59 -5.10
C PHE A 55 4.69 6.81 -3.84
N ILE A 56 5.71 5.94 -3.89
CA ILE A 56 6.13 5.17 -2.71
C ILE A 56 6.58 6.08 -1.58
N LEU A 57 7.40 7.10 -1.85
CA LEU A 57 7.83 8.03 -0.82
C LEU A 57 6.65 8.72 -0.13
N ARG A 58 5.62 9.11 -0.88
CA ARG A 58 4.39 9.70 -0.32
C ARG A 58 3.69 8.74 0.64
N VAL A 59 3.50 7.48 0.25
CA VAL A 59 2.90 6.46 1.13
C VAL A 59 3.75 6.21 2.39
N LEU A 60 5.08 6.20 2.24
CA LEU A 60 6.00 5.97 3.36
C LEU A 60 6.04 7.12 4.37
N VAL A 61 5.78 8.37 3.96
CA VAL A 61 5.72 9.51 4.89
C VAL A 61 4.33 9.76 5.48
N GLN A 62 3.27 9.24 4.86
CA GLN A 62 1.91 9.38 5.38
C GLN A 62 1.74 8.61 6.69
N PRO A 63 1.00 9.15 7.68
CA PRO A 63 0.61 8.40 8.88
C PRO A 63 -0.13 7.13 8.47
N LYS A 64 0.27 5.99 9.03
CA LYS A 64 -0.27 4.68 8.66
C LYS A 64 -0.37 3.78 9.88
N ILE A 65 -1.21 2.75 9.74
CA ILE A 65 -1.30 1.65 10.70
C ILE A 65 -0.87 0.39 9.96
N MET A 66 0.04 -0.37 10.55
CA MET A 66 0.43 -1.68 10.02
C MET A 66 -0.65 -2.70 10.37
N LEU A 67 -1.28 -3.28 9.34
CA LEU A 67 -2.23 -4.38 9.52
C LEU A 67 -1.50 -5.73 9.68
N ILE A 68 -0.45 -5.93 8.87
CA ILE A 68 0.41 -7.11 8.87
C ILE A 68 1.85 -6.64 8.64
N GLY A 69 2.81 -7.25 9.35
CA GLY A 69 4.23 -6.88 9.30
C GLY A 69 4.61 -5.76 10.27
N SER A 70 5.77 -5.14 10.05
CA SER A 70 6.31 -4.06 10.88
C SER A 70 6.69 -2.84 10.03
N GLU A 71 6.63 -1.65 10.64
CA GLU A 71 7.08 -0.42 10.00
C GLU A 71 8.61 -0.41 9.79
N GLU A 72 9.36 -1.08 10.66
CA GLU A 72 10.81 -1.26 10.51
C GLU A 72 11.15 -1.95 9.19
N ASN A 73 10.50 -3.07 8.87
CA ASN A 73 10.71 -3.79 7.61
C ASN A 73 10.34 -2.93 6.39
N LEU A 74 9.29 -2.11 6.53
CA LEU A 74 8.84 -1.22 5.46
C LEU A 74 9.86 -0.11 5.16
N LEU A 75 10.61 0.34 6.18
CA LEU A 75 11.55 1.46 6.09
C LEU A 75 13.01 1.04 5.90
N GLU A 76 13.32 -0.27 5.91
CA GLU A 76 14.69 -0.79 5.81
C GLU A 76 15.49 -0.21 4.62
N GLY A 77 14.83 -0.03 3.46
CA GLY A 77 15.45 0.54 2.26
C GLY A 77 15.63 2.08 2.25
N LEU A 78 15.14 2.79 3.27
CA LEU A 78 15.28 4.25 3.41
C LEU A 78 16.39 4.66 4.38
N VAL A 79 16.86 3.76 5.23
CA VAL A 79 17.94 4.03 6.19
C VAL A 79 19.28 3.96 5.45
N ILE A 80 20.00 5.09 5.41
CA ILE A 80 21.37 5.20 4.88
C ILE A 80 22.35 5.07 6.04
#